data_AF-A0AAV6KSW7-F1
#
_entry.id   AF-A0AAV6KSW7-F1
#
_cell.length_a   1.000
_cell.length_b   1.000
_cell.length_c   1.000
_cell.angle_alpha   90.00
_cell.angle_beta   90.00
_cell.angle_gamma   90.00
#
_symmetry.space_group_name_H-M   'P 1'
#
loop_
_entity.id
_entity.type
_entity.pdbx_description
1 polymer ?
#
loop_
_entity_poly.entity_id
_entity_poly.type
_entity_poly.pdbx_seq_one_letter_code
_entity_poly.pdbx_strand_id
1 'polypeptide(L)'
;MATLELDSTSTPTAVRPLDISQFRHTPSYCEENVYLLCKKLCTSGVADADGSDLHVVFISNEKKQVPLWHQKASHRADGVILWDYHVICIQRKKESHSSPLVWDLDSSLHCPSPLASYVSETIRPSFQLFADFQRFFRVVHAPIFLRSFASDRRHMKDSLGNWTAKPPAYGPIVAEVQFQSLKRYWLSYSVVQFCSDMLSTPANFSYAFADGTVHNLNEYMEVIAADVVSNVGSDSIIAVRSHKLGIVVNETQLEEFFSLDDL
;
A
#
# COMPACT_ATOMS: atom_id res chain seq x y z
N MET A 1 -22.62 43.07 39.11
CA MET A 1 -21.85 41.86 39.49
C MET A 1 -22.45 40.71 38.73
N ALA A 2 -21.69 40.17 37.77
CA ALA A 2 -22.09 39.02 36.98
C ALA A 2 -21.87 37.74 37.80
N THR A 3 -22.85 36.85 37.82
CA THR A 3 -22.72 35.48 38.35
C THR A 3 -23.09 34.50 37.24
N LEU A 4 -22.19 33.54 37.08
CA LEU A 4 -21.97 32.67 35.93
C LEU A 4 -23.09 31.63 35.76
N GLU A 5 -23.57 31.46 34.53
CA GLU A 5 -24.35 30.29 34.11
C GLU A 5 -23.40 29.10 33.92
N LEU A 6 -23.75 27.95 34.50
CA LEU A 6 -23.11 26.67 34.23
C LEU A 6 -23.50 26.20 32.83
N ASP A 7 -22.53 26.13 31.92
CA ASP A 7 -22.74 25.45 30.64
C ASP A 7 -22.40 23.96 30.73
N SER A 8 -23.31 23.19 30.17
CA SER A 8 -23.42 21.74 30.21
C SER A 8 -22.59 21.08 29.11
N THR A 9 -21.79 20.09 29.51
CA THR A 9 -21.43 18.87 28.76
C THR A 9 -21.27 18.95 27.23
N SER A 10 -20.03 18.80 26.76
CA SER A 10 -19.76 18.00 25.56
C SER A 10 -18.70 16.94 25.89
N THR A 11 -19.17 15.72 26.12
CA THR A 11 -18.30 14.54 26.16
C THR A 11 -17.67 14.35 24.78
N PRO A 12 -16.34 14.15 24.68
CA PRO A 12 -15.72 13.81 23.40
C PRO A 12 -16.34 12.51 22.88
N THR A 13 -16.82 12.57 21.64
CA THR A 13 -17.43 11.46 20.91
C THR A 13 -16.54 10.23 21.02
N ALA A 14 -17.02 9.18 21.68
CA ALA A 14 -16.28 7.93 21.81
C ALA A 14 -15.94 7.40 20.41
N VAL A 15 -14.65 7.38 20.07
CA VAL A 15 -14.14 6.78 18.83
C VAL A 15 -14.53 5.30 18.88
N ARG A 16 -15.43 4.88 17.99
CA ARG A 16 -15.80 3.47 17.90
C ARG A 16 -14.55 2.65 17.60
N PRO A 17 -14.34 1.51 18.29
CA PRO A 17 -13.27 0.59 17.95
C PRO A 17 -13.37 0.24 16.47
N LEU A 18 -12.26 0.34 15.77
CA LEU A 18 -12.21 0.05 14.35
C LEU A 18 -12.39 -1.45 14.14
N ASP A 19 -13.49 -1.85 13.48
CA ASP A 19 -13.76 -3.26 13.19
C ASP A 19 -12.92 -3.70 11.98
N ILE A 20 -11.92 -4.55 12.21
CA ILE A 20 -11.01 -5.04 11.16
C ILE A 20 -11.76 -5.91 10.14
N SER A 21 -12.88 -6.54 10.52
CA SER A 21 -13.66 -7.40 9.62
C SER A 21 -14.28 -6.64 8.44
N GLN A 22 -14.33 -5.31 8.53
CA GLN A 22 -14.80 -4.45 7.44
C GLN A 22 -13.82 -4.36 6.26
N PHE A 23 -12.54 -4.72 6.47
CA PHE A 23 -11.53 -4.69 5.42
C PHE A 23 -11.57 -5.97 4.61
N ARG A 24 -11.58 -5.82 3.28
CA ARG A 24 -11.49 -6.97 2.39
C ARG A 24 -10.09 -7.58 2.53
N HIS A 25 -10.04 -8.88 2.79
CA HIS A 25 -8.81 -9.63 2.92
C HIS A 25 -8.90 -10.92 2.11
N THR A 26 -7.89 -11.18 1.30
CA THR A 26 -7.66 -12.46 0.62
C THR A 26 -6.24 -12.90 0.94
N PRO A 27 -6.02 -14.02 1.65
CA PRO A 27 -4.69 -14.51 1.96
C PRO A 27 -3.83 -14.67 0.69
N SER A 28 -2.54 -14.34 0.79
CA SER A 28 -1.56 -14.37 -0.32
C SER A 28 -1.76 -13.32 -1.42
N TYR A 29 -2.61 -12.31 -1.20
CA TYR A 29 -2.76 -11.15 -2.09
C TYR A 29 -2.58 -9.84 -1.29
N CYS A 30 -1.52 -9.77 -0.48
CA CYS A 30 -1.27 -8.64 0.44
C CYS A 30 -1.16 -7.31 -0.31
N GLU A 31 -0.66 -7.30 -1.55
CA GLU A 31 -0.60 -6.13 -2.43
C GLU A 31 -1.98 -5.58 -2.77
N GLU A 32 -2.97 -6.44 -3.02
CA GLU A 32 -4.34 -6.01 -3.30
C GLU A 32 -5.10 -5.69 -2.01
N ASN A 33 -4.83 -6.43 -0.94
CA ASN A 33 -5.40 -6.17 0.38
C ASN A 33 -5.02 -4.76 0.85
N VAL A 34 -3.74 -4.38 0.72
CA VAL A 34 -3.25 -3.04 1.07
C VAL A 34 -3.82 -1.96 0.13
N TYR A 35 -3.92 -2.23 -1.17
CA TYR A 35 -4.57 -1.30 -2.10
C TYR A 35 -6.01 -0.95 -1.67
N LEU A 36 -6.81 -1.98 -1.35
CA LEU A 36 -8.20 -1.80 -0.92
C LEU A 36 -8.30 -1.20 0.49
N LEU A 37 -7.39 -1.59 1.38
CA LEU A 37 -7.26 -1.01 2.72
C LEU A 37 -7.03 0.51 2.63
N CYS A 38 -6.05 0.98 1.84
CA CYS A 38 -5.79 2.42 1.68
C CYS A 38 -7.06 3.16 1.21
N LYS A 39 -7.75 2.66 0.17
CA LYS A 39 -9.02 3.26 -0.29
C LYS A 39 -10.08 3.29 0.82
N LYS A 40 -10.19 2.23 1.62
CA LYS A 40 -11.16 2.15 2.72
C LYS A 40 -10.81 3.10 3.86
N LEU A 41 -9.53 3.27 4.21
CA LEU A 41 -9.07 4.22 5.22
C LEU A 41 -9.40 5.66 4.82
N CYS A 42 -9.15 6.03 3.56
CA CYS A 42 -9.52 7.35 3.01
C CYS A 42 -11.04 7.58 3.04
N THR A 43 -11.83 6.63 2.53
CA THR A 43 -13.29 6.78 2.44
C THR A 43 -14.01 6.70 3.79
N SER A 44 -13.39 6.14 4.82
CA SER A 44 -13.93 6.09 6.19
C SER A 44 -13.47 7.27 7.06
N GLY A 45 -12.62 8.16 6.54
CA GLY A 45 -12.09 9.31 7.28
C GLY A 45 -11.06 8.94 8.37
N VAL A 46 -10.50 7.72 8.31
CA VAL A 46 -9.41 7.30 9.21
C VAL A 46 -8.07 7.88 8.75
N ALA A 47 -7.90 7.99 7.44
CA ALA A 47 -6.79 8.62 6.75
C ALA A 47 -7.23 9.86 5.98
N ASP A 48 -6.28 10.67 5.52
CA ASP A 48 -6.56 11.83 4.67
C ASP A 48 -7.31 11.39 3.40
N ALA A 49 -8.22 12.23 2.91
CA ALA A 49 -9.11 11.88 1.81
C ALA A 49 -8.36 11.53 0.51
N ASP A 50 -7.19 12.13 0.30
CA ASP A 50 -6.29 11.83 -0.82
C ASP A 50 -5.29 10.71 -0.52
N GLY A 51 -5.24 10.21 0.72
CA GLY A 51 -4.30 9.22 1.21
C GLY A 51 -2.89 9.76 1.41
N SER A 52 -2.72 11.08 1.53
CA SER A 52 -1.38 11.70 1.64
C SER A 52 -0.63 11.34 2.94
N ASP A 53 -1.34 10.90 3.97
CA ASP A 53 -0.80 10.37 5.22
C ASP A 53 -0.52 8.85 5.18
N LEU A 54 -0.71 8.19 4.03
CA LEU A 54 -0.53 6.75 3.86
C LEU A 54 0.67 6.41 2.97
N HIS A 55 1.36 5.35 3.36
CA HIS A 55 2.50 4.78 2.64
C HIS A 55 2.29 3.28 2.48
N VAL A 56 2.50 2.77 1.28
CA VAL A 56 2.49 1.33 0.98
C VAL A 56 3.92 0.84 1.02
N VAL A 57 4.18 -0.20 1.82
CA VAL A 57 5.54 -0.70 2.04
C VAL A 57 5.62 -2.15 1.59
N PHE A 58 6.41 -2.40 0.56
CA PHE A 58 6.78 -3.74 0.11
C PHE A 58 8.03 -4.19 0.86
N ILE A 59 7.96 -5.36 1.48
CA ILE A 59 9.03 -5.98 2.25
C ILE A 59 9.52 -7.18 1.45
N SER A 60 10.76 -7.15 1.01
CA SER A 60 11.35 -8.21 0.18
C SER A 60 12.88 -8.15 0.23
N ASN A 61 13.53 -9.03 -0.51
CA ASN A 61 14.96 -9.00 -0.80
C ASN A 61 15.27 -9.72 -2.12
N GLU A 62 16.53 -9.71 -2.54
CA GLU A 62 17.01 -10.33 -3.79
C GLU A 62 16.73 -11.84 -3.86
N LYS A 63 16.66 -12.51 -2.71
CA LYS A 63 16.39 -13.95 -2.61
C LYS A 63 14.90 -14.28 -2.53
N LYS A 64 14.04 -13.28 -2.36
CA LYS A 64 12.62 -13.44 -2.04
C LYS A 64 12.45 -14.39 -0.85
N GLN A 65 13.18 -14.09 0.22
CA GLN A 65 13.21 -14.87 1.45
C GLN A 65 13.30 -13.92 2.63
N VAL A 66 12.16 -13.39 3.06
CA VAL A 66 12.06 -12.43 4.16
C VAL A 66 11.30 -13.02 5.36
N PRO A 67 11.98 -13.28 6.50
CA PRO A 67 11.32 -13.81 7.68
C PRO A 67 10.56 -12.71 8.42
N LEU A 68 9.28 -12.93 8.69
CA LEU A 68 8.42 -12.05 9.49
C LEU A 68 7.76 -12.82 10.62
N TRP A 69 7.83 -12.28 11.84
CA TRP A 69 7.21 -12.87 13.03
C TRP A 69 5.78 -12.36 13.23
N HIS A 70 5.04 -13.05 14.10
CA HIS A 70 3.64 -12.74 14.42
C HIS A 70 2.73 -12.72 13.19
N GLN A 71 2.83 -13.72 12.31
CA GLN A 71 2.02 -13.82 11.09
C GLN A 71 0.90 -14.86 11.26
N LYS A 72 -0.35 -14.50 10.91
CA LYS A 72 -1.55 -15.37 11.02
C LYS A 72 -1.45 -16.68 10.24
N ALA A 73 -0.70 -16.66 9.14
CA ALA A 73 -0.46 -17.85 8.32
C ALA A 73 0.48 -18.86 8.98
N SER A 74 1.20 -18.48 10.05
CA SER A 74 2.13 -19.39 10.71
C SER A 74 1.41 -20.46 11.53
N HIS A 75 1.83 -21.71 11.33
CA HIS A 75 1.46 -22.84 12.19
C HIS A 75 2.48 -23.07 13.31
N ARG A 76 3.54 -22.26 13.36
CA ARG A 76 4.63 -22.39 14.33
C ARG A 76 4.32 -21.58 15.59
N ALA A 77 4.80 -22.03 16.74
CA ALA A 77 4.62 -21.34 18.02
C ALA A 77 5.31 -19.97 18.07
N ASP A 78 6.39 -19.78 17.30
CA ASP A 78 7.09 -18.50 17.16
C ASP A 78 6.41 -17.55 16.17
N GLY A 79 5.37 -17.99 15.47
CA GLY A 79 4.60 -17.15 14.55
C GLY A 79 5.36 -16.70 13.30
N VAL A 80 6.52 -17.29 13.00
CA VAL A 80 7.36 -16.88 11.86
C VAL A 80 6.83 -17.46 10.54
N ILE A 81 6.85 -16.64 9.49
CA ILE A 81 6.69 -17.04 8.09
C ILE A 81 7.89 -16.52 7.29
N LEU A 82 8.36 -17.34 6.36
CA LEU A 82 9.32 -16.92 5.33
C LEU A 82 8.52 -16.53 4.08
N TRP A 83 8.38 -15.23 3.84
CA TRP A 83 7.67 -14.70 2.69
C TRP A 83 8.61 -14.51 1.50
N ASP A 84 8.08 -14.60 0.29
CA ASP A 84 8.75 -14.13 -0.92
C ASP A 84 8.72 -12.60 -1.01
N TYR A 85 7.57 -12.00 -0.72
CA TYR A 85 7.41 -10.61 -0.35
C TYR A 85 6.19 -10.46 0.58
N HIS A 86 6.11 -9.34 1.31
CA HIS A 86 4.92 -8.95 2.05
C HIS A 86 4.61 -7.48 1.84
N VAL A 87 3.34 -7.07 2.00
CA VAL A 87 2.92 -5.68 1.82
C VAL A 87 2.12 -5.23 3.03
N ILE A 88 2.51 -4.07 3.57
CA ILE A 88 1.83 -3.41 4.68
C ILE A 88 1.51 -1.96 4.31
N CYS A 89 0.60 -1.32 5.04
CA CYS A 89 0.41 0.12 4.98
C CYS A 89 0.92 0.78 6.26
N ILE A 90 1.67 1.88 6.14
CA ILE A 90 2.07 2.72 7.27
C ILE A 90 1.37 4.07 7.15
N GLN A 91 0.64 4.44 8.19
CA GLN A 91 -0.02 5.74 8.32
C GLN A 91 0.83 6.67 9.19
N ARG A 92 1.18 7.83 8.64
CA ARG A 92 1.89 8.91 9.32
C ARG A 92 1.07 10.19 9.22
N LYS A 93 0.37 10.53 10.30
CA LYS A 93 -0.38 11.78 10.36
C LYS A 93 0.57 12.96 10.58
N LYS A 94 0.21 14.12 10.03
CA LYS A 94 0.95 15.39 10.19
C LYS A 94 0.91 15.96 11.61
N GLU A 95 0.09 15.40 12.49
CA GLU A 95 0.02 15.81 13.89
C GLU A 95 1.33 15.45 14.61
N SER A 96 1.98 16.49 15.15
CA SER A 96 3.37 16.49 15.67
C SER A 96 3.68 15.50 16.80
N HIS A 97 2.70 14.78 17.33
CA HIS A 97 2.88 13.80 18.40
C HIS A 97 2.26 12.43 18.12
N SER A 98 1.70 12.22 16.92
CA SER A 98 1.11 10.93 16.59
C SER A 98 2.21 9.93 16.17
N SER A 99 2.30 8.81 16.88
CA SER A 99 3.18 7.71 16.46
C SER A 99 2.65 7.11 15.14
N PRO A 100 3.52 6.79 14.18
CA PRO A 100 3.10 6.11 12.95
C PRO A 100 2.42 4.77 13.27
N LEU A 101 1.41 4.42 12.49
CA LEU A 101 0.62 3.21 12.65
C LEU A 101 0.82 2.26 11.48
N VAL A 102 1.07 0.99 11.78
CA VAL A 102 1.20 -0.10 10.80
C VAL A 102 -0.13 -0.84 10.70
N TRP A 103 -0.61 -0.95 9.47
CA TRP A 103 -1.76 -1.72 9.08
C TRP A 103 -1.30 -2.96 8.30
N ASP A 104 -1.22 -4.09 8.99
CA ASP A 104 -0.97 -5.40 8.42
C ASP A 104 -2.17 -6.30 8.72
N LEU A 105 -2.90 -6.71 7.67
CA LEU A 105 -4.06 -7.59 7.79
C LEU A 105 -3.68 -9.06 8.02
N ASP A 106 -2.43 -9.43 7.72
CA ASP A 106 -1.88 -10.78 7.93
C ASP A 106 -1.12 -10.90 9.27
N SER A 107 -0.92 -9.79 9.99
CA SER A 107 -0.34 -9.81 11.34
C SER A 107 -1.31 -10.41 12.37
N SER A 108 -0.74 -11.12 13.34
CA SER A 108 -1.37 -11.59 14.58
C SER A 108 -1.23 -10.60 15.74
N LEU A 109 -0.49 -9.49 15.55
CA LEU A 109 -0.50 -8.35 16.45
C LEU A 109 -1.84 -7.59 16.34
N HIS A 110 -2.01 -6.57 17.18
CA HIS A 110 -3.14 -5.65 17.06
C HIS A 110 -3.08 -4.90 15.73
N CYS A 111 -4.23 -4.60 15.12
CA CYS A 111 -4.28 -3.87 13.86
C CYS A 111 -5.21 -2.65 13.97
N PRO A 112 -4.71 -1.41 13.78
CA PRO A 112 -3.30 -1.08 13.53
C PRO A 112 -2.39 -1.29 14.75
N SER A 113 -1.10 -1.50 14.51
CA SER A 113 -0.04 -1.54 15.54
C SER A 113 0.79 -0.25 15.49
N PRO A 114 1.28 0.28 16.62
CA PRO A 114 2.34 1.30 16.59
C PRO A 114 3.58 0.80 15.84
N LEU A 115 4.22 1.66 15.03
CA LEU A 115 5.38 1.28 14.21
C LEU A 115 6.50 0.65 15.03
N ALA A 116 6.87 1.26 16.16
CA ALA A 116 7.94 0.74 17.01
C ALA A 116 7.62 -0.68 17.53
N SER A 117 6.38 -0.94 17.94
CA SER A 117 5.93 -2.28 18.35
C SER A 117 6.04 -3.28 17.20
N TYR A 118 5.51 -2.93 16.03
CA TYR A 118 5.57 -3.78 14.84
C TYR A 118 7.01 -4.09 14.41
N VAL A 119 7.91 -3.10 14.43
CA VAL A 119 9.34 -3.31 14.12
C VAL A 119 9.97 -4.22 15.16
N SER A 120 9.74 -3.98 16.45
CA SER A 120 10.35 -4.79 17.52
C SER A 120 9.85 -6.24 17.57
N GLU A 121 8.59 -6.50 17.20
CA GLU A 121 7.92 -7.79 17.33
C GLU A 121 7.90 -8.58 16.02
N THR A 122 7.56 -7.94 14.89
CA THR A 122 7.45 -8.61 13.57
C THR A 122 8.75 -8.59 12.79
N ILE A 123 9.48 -7.47 12.77
CA ILE A 123 10.76 -7.35 12.07
C ILE A 123 11.90 -7.88 12.97
N ARG A 124 11.93 -7.56 14.26
CA ARG A 124 12.95 -8.01 15.20
C ARG A 124 14.39 -7.76 14.67
N PRO A 125 14.80 -6.52 14.38
CA PRO A 125 16.15 -6.23 13.85
C PRO A 125 17.28 -6.64 14.81
N SER A 126 16.98 -6.85 16.10
CA SER A 126 17.92 -7.41 17.08
C SER A 126 18.19 -8.91 16.90
N PHE A 127 17.36 -9.63 16.13
CA PHE A 127 17.59 -11.02 15.77
C PHE A 127 18.54 -11.09 14.57
N GLN A 128 19.75 -11.62 14.79
CA GLN A 128 20.76 -11.67 13.75
C GLN A 128 20.39 -12.67 12.64
N LEU A 129 20.11 -12.13 11.45
CA LEU A 129 19.84 -12.91 10.24
C LEU A 129 21.11 -13.11 9.41
N PHE A 130 21.15 -14.21 8.64
CA PHE A 130 22.11 -14.33 7.54
C PHE A 130 21.80 -13.28 6.47
N ALA A 131 22.82 -12.86 5.71
CA ALA A 131 22.71 -11.81 4.70
C ALA A 131 21.58 -12.07 3.69
N ASP A 132 21.40 -13.33 3.27
CA ASP A 132 20.34 -13.76 2.33
C ASP A 132 18.91 -13.54 2.85
N PHE A 133 18.73 -13.36 4.16
CA PHE A 133 17.43 -13.13 4.81
C PHE A 133 17.21 -11.68 5.25
N GLN A 134 18.19 -10.79 5.04
CA GLN A 134 18.01 -9.38 5.39
C GLN A 134 16.82 -8.78 4.64
N ARG A 135 16.05 -7.94 5.34
CA ARG A 135 14.85 -7.32 4.78
C ARG A 135 15.13 -5.91 4.33
N PHE A 136 14.54 -5.57 3.18
CA PHE A 136 14.52 -4.22 2.65
C PHE A 136 13.08 -3.79 2.42
N PHE A 137 12.86 -2.49 2.50
CA PHE A 137 11.53 -1.89 2.53
C PHE A 137 11.43 -0.88 1.39
N ARG A 138 10.67 -1.22 0.34
CA ARG A 138 10.28 -0.24 -0.67
C ARG A 138 9.08 0.53 -0.15
N VAL A 139 9.28 1.81 0.15
CA VAL A 139 8.25 2.71 0.66
C VAL A 139 7.71 3.54 -0.51
N VAL A 140 6.41 3.46 -0.75
CA VAL A 140 5.72 4.16 -1.85
C VAL A 140 4.61 5.03 -1.27
N HIS A 141 4.51 6.28 -1.71
CA HIS A 141 3.42 7.15 -1.30
C HIS A 141 2.07 6.65 -1.85
N ALA A 142 1.07 6.47 -0.98
CA ALA A 142 -0.19 5.82 -1.36
C ALA A 142 -0.93 6.50 -2.54
N PRO A 143 -0.98 7.84 -2.67
CA PRO A 143 -1.59 8.49 -3.83
C PRO A 143 -0.92 8.09 -5.16
N ILE A 144 0.39 7.83 -5.16
CA ILE A 144 1.10 7.35 -6.34
C ILE A 144 0.76 5.89 -6.60
N PHE A 145 0.82 5.06 -5.57
CA PHE A 145 0.52 3.63 -5.65
C PHE A 145 -0.91 3.38 -6.16
N LEU A 146 -1.91 4.05 -5.58
CA LEU A 146 -3.32 3.87 -5.94
C LEU A 146 -3.62 4.20 -7.40
N ARG A 147 -2.89 5.17 -7.97
CA ARG A 147 -3.01 5.57 -9.38
C ARG A 147 -2.24 4.68 -10.33
N SER A 148 -1.10 4.12 -9.91
CA SER A 148 -0.15 3.49 -10.83
C SER A 148 -0.04 1.97 -10.69
N PHE A 149 -0.52 1.38 -9.60
CA PHE A 149 -0.46 -0.06 -9.37
C PHE A 149 -1.42 -0.84 -10.26
N ALA A 150 -0.94 -1.94 -10.82
CA ALA A 150 -1.73 -2.89 -11.60
C ALA A 150 -1.25 -4.33 -11.35
N SER A 151 -2.20 -5.25 -11.18
CA SER A 151 -1.93 -6.68 -11.03
C SER A 151 -3.02 -7.49 -11.71
N ASP A 152 -2.64 -8.24 -12.74
CA ASP A 152 -3.47 -9.27 -13.36
C ASP A 152 -3.40 -10.64 -12.64
N ARG A 153 -2.73 -10.68 -11.48
CA ARG A 153 -2.58 -11.86 -10.61
C ARG A 153 -1.83 -13.04 -11.24
N ARG A 154 -1.12 -12.84 -12.37
CA ARG A 154 -0.39 -13.93 -13.05
C ARG A 154 0.65 -14.62 -12.16
N HIS A 155 1.21 -13.90 -11.19
CA HIS A 155 2.22 -14.43 -10.27
C HIS A 155 1.65 -15.51 -9.32
N MET A 156 0.33 -15.56 -9.13
CA MET A 156 -0.37 -16.58 -8.34
C MET A 156 -0.84 -17.77 -9.17
N LYS A 157 -0.31 -17.93 -10.39
CA LYS A 157 -0.56 -19.10 -11.23
C LYS A 157 0.70 -19.95 -11.33
N ASP A 158 0.53 -21.27 -11.22
CA ASP A 158 1.59 -22.22 -11.52
C ASP A 158 1.86 -22.31 -13.04
N SER A 159 2.86 -23.10 -13.42
CA SER A 159 3.23 -23.32 -14.83
C SER A 159 2.13 -23.98 -15.68
N LEU A 160 1.12 -24.59 -15.04
CA LEU A 160 -0.04 -25.20 -15.68
C LEU A 160 -1.24 -24.23 -15.75
N GLY A 161 -1.10 -23.02 -15.19
CA GLY A 161 -2.15 -22.00 -15.14
C GLY A 161 -3.14 -22.18 -13.99
N ASN A 162 -2.92 -23.12 -13.07
CA ASN A 162 -3.74 -23.28 -11.87
C ASN A 162 -3.40 -22.23 -10.82
N TRP A 163 -4.39 -21.84 -10.03
CA TRP A 163 -4.20 -20.92 -8.93
C TRP A 163 -3.46 -21.58 -7.76
N THR A 164 -2.34 -20.99 -7.31
CA THR A 164 -1.60 -21.44 -6.12
C THR A 164 -2.30 -21.04 -4.83
N ALA A 165 -3.09 -19.95 -4.86
CA ALA A 165 -4.05 -19.56 -3.84
C ALA A 165 -5.33 -19.05 -4.50
N LYS A 166 -6.49 -19.19 -3.83
CA LYS A 166 -7.77 -18.76 -4.40
C LYS A 166 -7.78 -17.24 -4.61
N PRO A 167 -8.00 -16.74 -5.84
CA PRO A 167 -7.96 -15.30 -6.10
C PRO A 167 -9.17 -14.57 -5.49
N PRO A 168 -9.04 -13.25 -5.26
CA PRO A 168 -10.17 -12.42 -4.89
C PRO A 168 -11.29 -12.48 -5.95
N ALA A 169 -12.55 -12.40 -5.50
CA ALA A 169 -13.72 -12.55 -6.37
C ALA A 169 -13.98 -11.36 -7.31
N TYR A 170 -13.40 -10.19 -7.02
CA TYR A 170 -13.50 -9.00 -7.88
C TYR A 170 -12.47 -9.06 -9.02
N GLY A 171 -12.66 -8.26 -10.06
CA GLY A 171 -11.73 -8.20 -11.19
C GLY A 171 -10.31 -7.75 -10.80
N PRO A 172 -9.30 -7.97 -11.66
CA PRO A 172 -7.94 -7.50 -11.41
C PRO A 172 -7.84 -5.99 -11.18
N ILE A 173 -6.83 -5.54 -10.42
CA ILE A 173 -6.55 -4.12 -10.24
C ILE A 173 -5.81 -3.60 -11.47
N VAL A 174 -6.31 -2.51 -12.05
CA VAL A 174 -5.71 -1.82 -13.20
C VAL A 174 -5.34 -0.39 -12.80
N ALA A 175 -4.26 0.13 -13.38
CA ALA A 175 -3.79 1.49 -13.11
C ALA A 175 -4.76 2.54 -13.68
N GLU A 176 -4.79 3.72 -13.05
CA GLU A 176 -5.58 4.87 -13.52
C GLU A 176 -4.99 5.48 -14.80
N VAL A 177 -5.89 5.95 -15.68
CA VAL A 177 -5.51 6.59 -16.95
C VAL A 177 -5.19 8.07 -16.73
N GLN A 178 -3.99 8.53 -17.10
CA GLN A 178 -3.70 9.97 -17.14
C GLN A 178 -4.40 10.66 -18.33
N PHE A 179 -5.24 11.65 -18.03
CA PHE A 179 -6.00 12.45 -19.01
C PHE A 179 -5.15 13.20 -20.07
N GLN A 180 -3.83 13.34 -19.90
CA GLN A 180 -2.98 14.05 -20.86
C GLN A 180 -2.82 13.30 -22.20
N SER A 181 -3.02 11.98 -22.21
CA SER A 181 -2.97 11.15 -23.41
C SER A 181 -4.17 11.35 -24.36
N LEU A 182 -5.29 11.88 -23.85
CA LEU A 182 -6.51 12.13 -24.64
C LEU A 182 -6.41 13.37 -25.52
N LYS A 183 -5.59 14.37 -25.17
CA LYS A 183 -5.38 15.57 -26.01
C LYS A 183 -4.78 15.23 -27.38
N ARG A 184 -4.01 14.14 -27.46
CA ARG A 184 -3.41 13.69 -28.72
C ARG A 184 -4.42 12.98 -29.64
N TYR A 185 -5.46 12.37 -29.06
CA TYR A 185 -6.57 11.73 -29.78
C TYR A 185 -7.69 12.71 -30.16
N TRP A 186 -7.96 13.73 -29.32
CA TRP A 186 -9.03 14.71 -29.55
C TRP A 186 -8.74 15.72 -30.67
N LEU A 187 -7.49 15.90 -31.08
CA LEU A 187 -7.13 16.82 -32.17
C LEU A 187 -7.16 16.19 -33.57
N SER A 188 -7.45 14.88 -33.70
CA SER A 188 -7.42 14.20 -35.00
C SER A 188 -8.78 13.66 -35.50
N TYR A 189 -9.88 13.85 -34.77
CA TYR A 189 -11.20 13.35 -35.18
C TYR A 189 -12.24 14.47 -35.20
N SER A 190 -12.97 14.60 -36.31
CA SER A 190 -14.09 15.54 -36.40
C SER A 190 -15.28 14.99 -35.59
N VAL A 191 -16.00 15.89 -34.91
CA VAL A 191 -17.17 15.58 -34.07
C VAL A 191 -18.25 14.76 -34.80
N VAL A 192 -18.27 14.80 -36.14
CA VAL A 192 -19.28 14.15 -36.97
C VAL A 192 -19.09 12.63 -37.05
N GLN A 193 -17.84 12.15 -37.05
CA GLN A 193 -17.57 10.71 -37.17
C GLN A 193 -17.93 9.95 -35.89
N PHE A 194 -17.76 10.59 -34.73
CA PHE A 194 -18.05 10.02 -33.42
C PHE A 194 -19.53 9.65 -33.23
N CYS A 195 -20.45 10.52 -33.68
CA CYS A 195 -21.89 10.27 -33.54
C CYS A 195 -22.38 9.13 -34.44
N SER A 196 -21.74 8.92 -35.61
CA SER A 196 -22.10 7.85 -36.54
C SER A 196 -21.73 6.46 -36.00
N ASP A 197 -20.62 6.36 -35.28
CA ASP A 197 -20.12 5.09 -34.74
C ASP A 197 -20.85 4.70 -33.44
N MET A 198 -21.33 5.68 -32.67
CA MET A 198 -22.12 5.44 -31.45
C MET A 198 -23.50 4.80 -31.72
N LEU A 199 -24.05 5.00 -32.92
CA LEU A 199 -25.38 4.49 -33.28
C LEU A 199 -25.36 3.11 -33.96
N SER A 200 -24.19 2.61 -34.38
CA SER A 200 -24.10 1.44 -35.26
C SER A 200 -23.64 0.14 -34.58
N THR A 201 -23.03 0.16 -33.38
CA THR A 201 -22.68 -1.08 -32.65
C THR A 201 -22.70 -0.94 -31.12
N PRO A 202 -23.77 -1.35 -30.41
CA PRO A 202 -23.82 -1.26 -28.95
C PRO A 202 -22.97 -2.30 -28.18
N ALA A 203 -22.22 -3.17 -28.85
CA ALA A 203 -21.71 -4.40 -28.22
C ALA A 203 -20.18 -4.62 -28.25
N ASN A 204 -19.36 -3.73 -28.81
CA ASN A 204 -17.91 -3.94 -28.90
C ASN A 204 -17.08 -2.67 -28.64
N PHE A 205 -17.44 -1.89 -27.63
CA PHE A 205 -16.54 -0.85 -27.10
C PHE A 205 -15.75 -1.37 -25.90
N SER A 206 -14.90 -2.38 -26.16
CA SER A 206 -13.69 -2.57 -25.37
C SER A 206 -12.68 -1.52 -25.81
N TYR A 207 -12.92 -0.26 -25.46
CA TYR A 207 -11.91 0.77 -25.71
C TYR A 207 -10.71 0.48 -24.83
N ALA A 208 -9.55 0.42 -25.46
CA ALA A 208 -8.27 0.35 -24.79
C ALA A 208 -8.11 1.61 -23.92
N PHE A 209 -8.17 1.43 -22.60
CA PHE A 209 -8.13 2.48 -21.59
C PHE A 209 -6.88 2.35 -20.70
N ALA A 210 -5.68 2.33 -21.27
CA ALA A 210 -4.46 2.25 -20.48
C ALA A 210 -3.28 2.92 -21.21
N ASP A 211 -2.22 3.24 -20.46
CA ASP A 211 -0.86 3.17 -21.00
C ASP A 211 -0.48 1.74 -21.49
N GLY A 212 -1.40 0.78 -21.29
CA GLY A 212 -1.31 -0.64 -21.61
C GLY A 212 -0.96 -1.49 -20.40
N THR A 213 -0.61 -0.88 -19.25
CA THR A 213 -0.08 -1.60 -18.09
C THR A 213 -1.19 -2.33 -17.34
N VAL A 214 -1.30 -3.63 -17.63
CA VAL A 214 -2.19 -4.57 -16.92
C VAL A 214 -1.51 -5.28 -15.76
N HIS A 215 -0.19 -5.15 -15.62
CA HIS A 215 0.61 -5.80 -14.58
C HIS A 215 1.93 -5.07 -14.36
N ASN A 216 2.21 -4.64 -13.13
CA ASN A 216 3.50 -4.07 -12.73
C ASN A 216 3.94 -4.42 -11.30
N LEU A 217 3.31 -5.41 -10.67
CA LEU A 217 3.67 -5.86 -9.31
C LEU A 217 5.16 -6.18 -9.16
N ASN A 218 5.78 -6.78 -10.19
CA ASN A 218 7.20 -7.13 -10.16
C ASN A 218 8.10 -5.91 -9.85
N GLU A 219 7.78 -4.73 -10.39
CA GLU A 219 8.55 -3.50 -10.14
C GLU A 219 8.52 -3.09 -8.65
N TYR A 220 7.43 -3.40 -7.95
CA TYR A 220 7.28 -3.06 -6.54
C TYR A 220 7.94 -4.09 -5.61
N MET A 221 7.80 -5.39 -5.91
CA MET A 221 8.33 -6.46 -5.07
C MET A 221 9.81 -6.77 -5.30
N GLU A 222 10.39 -6.31 -6.41
CA GLU A 222 11.84 -6.30 -6.62
C GLU A 222 12.47 -5.23 -5.73
N VAL A 223 13.01 -5.66 -4.60
CA VAL A 223 13.69 -4.81 -3.63
C VAL A 223 15.11 -5.33 -3.46
N ILE A 224 16.09 -4.51 -3.85
CA ILE A 224 17.51 -4.87 -3.86
C ILE A 224 18.30 -3.98 -2.91
N ALA A 225 19.39 -4.50 -2.35
CA ALA A 225 20.21 -3.77 -1.39
C ALA A 225 20.89 -2.53 -2.02
N ALA A 226 21.17 -2.57 -3.32
CA ALA A 226 21.79 -1.47 -4.04
C ALA A 226 20.91 -0.21 -4.16
N ASP A 227 19.59 -0.35 -4.03
CA ASP A 227 18.63 0.77 -4.10
C ASP A 227 18.43 1.47 -2.75
N VAL A 228 19.00 0.92 -1.67
CA VAL A 228 18.87 1.48 -0.32
C VAL A 228 19.46 2.89 -0.30
N VAL A 229 18.66 3.85 0.17
CA VAL A 229 19.11 5.24 0.31
C VAL A 229 20.32 5.29 1.26
N SER A 230 21.34 6.06 0.88
CA SER A 230 22.56 6.18 1.69
C SER A 230 22.30 6.85 3.03
N ASN A 231 21.43 7.86 3.05
CA ASN A 231 20.95 8.54 4.24
C ASN A 231 19.46 8.88 4.09
N VAL A 232 18.76 8.91 5.22
CA VAL A 232 17.37 9.32 5.32
C VAL A 232 17.31 10.84 5.54
N GLY A 233 16.51 11.55 4.77
CA GLY A 233 16.36 13.00 4.91
C GLY A 233 15.39 13.63 3.90
N SER A 234 15.55 14.94 3.65
CA SER A 234 14.66 15.71 2.76
C SER A 234 14.60 15.14 1.34
N ASP A 235 15.72 14.67 0.79
CA ASP A 235 15.74 14.03 -0.53
C ASP A 235 14.92 12.74 -0.56
N SER A 236 14.91 11.97 0.54
CA SER A 236 14.07 10.77 0.69
C SER A 236 12.58 11.13 0.70
N ILE A 237 12.19 12.22 1.37
CA ILE A 237 10.80 12.72 1.39
C ILE A 237 10.37 13.18 -0.01
N ILE A 238 11.23 13.91 -0.72
CA ILE A 238 10.96 14.35 -2.09
C ILE A 238 10.80 13.13 -3.00
N ALA A 239 11.71 12.16 -2.90
CA ALA A 239 11.69 10.94 -3.70
C ALA A 239 10.42 10.10 -3.43
N VAL A 240 10.05 9.87 -2.17
CA VAL A 240 8.86 9.05 -1.85
C VAL A 240 7.57 9.66 -2.43
N ARG A 241 7.48 10.99 -2.46
CA ARG A 241 6.32 11.75 -2.93
C ARG A 241 6.28 12.01 -4.43
N SER A 242 7.35 11.70 -5.17
CA SER A 242 7.45 12.03 -6.60
C SER A 242 7.76 10.82 -7.48
N HIS A 243 8.49 9.82 -6.99
CA HIS A 243 8.86 8.64 -7.76
C HIS A 243 7.79 7.56 -7.69
N LYS A 244 7.50 6.91 -8.82
CA LYS A 244 6.55 5.80 -8.94
C LYS A 244 6.81 4.69 -7.91
N LEU A 245 8.08 4.32 -7.75
CA LEU A 245 8.52 3.24 -6.85
C LEU A 245 9.05 3.75 -5.50
N GLY A 246 8.87 5.04 -5.23
CA GLY A 246 9.31 5.72 -4.01
C GLY A 246 10.79 5.54 -3.70
N ILE A 247 11.09 5.07 -2.49
CA ILE A 247 12.46 4.82 -1.99
C ILE A 247 12.61 3.40 -1.46
N VAL A 248 13.86 2.95 -1.29
CA VAL A 248 14.18 1.73 -0.54
C VAL A 248 14.97 2.10 0.71
N VAL A 249 14.56 1.56 1.86
CA VAL A 249 15.24 1.72 3.15
C VAL A 249 15.55 0.34 3.75
N ASN A 250 16.54 0.27 4.63
CA ASN A 250 16.87 -0.95 5.39
C ASN A 250 16.20 -0.97 6.77
N GLU A 251 16.42 -2.05 7.54
CA GLU A 251 15.84 -2.24 8.89
C GLU A 251 16.18 -1.12 9.88
N THR A 252 17.37 -0.51 9.78
CA THR A 252 17.79 0.59 10.67
C THR A 252 17.20 1.94 10.28
N GLN A 253 16.83 2.10 9.01
CA GLN A 253 16.35 3.37 8.44
C GLN A 253 14.82 3.48 8.44
N LEU A 254 14.08 2.38 8.60
CA LEU A 254 12.62 2.39 8.49
C LEU A 254 11.97 3.31 9.53
N GLU A 255 12.29 3.13 10.82
CA GLU A 255 11.76 3.97 11.89
C GLU A 255 12.24 5.42 11.76
N GLU A 256 13.52 5.61 11.40
CA GLU A 256 14.10 6.94 11.15
C GLU A 256 13.32 7.68 10.07
N PHE A 257 13.02 7.04 8.94
CA PHE A 257 12.27 7.63 7.83
C PHE A 257 10.88 8.11 8.26
N PHE A 258 10.14 7.29 9.00
CA PHE A 258 8.81 7.66 9.50
C PHE A 258 8.83 8.60 10.70
N SER A 259 10.01 8.89 11.26
CA SER A 259 10.20 9.90 12.30
C SER A 259 10.48 11.29 11.74
N LEU A 260 10.82 11.42 10.45
CA LEU A 260 11.10 12.70 9.82
C LEU A 260 9.90 13.66 9.93
N ASP A 261 10.23 14.93 10.19
CA ASP A 261 9.30 16.02 10.05
C ASP A 261 8.96 16.22 8.56
N ASP A 262 7.73 16.66 8.27
CA ASP A 262 7.25 16.94 6.92
C ASP A 262 7.12 15.74 5.95
N LEU A 263 7.19 14.48 6.42
CA LEU A 263 6.79 13.29 5.65
C LEU A 263 5.28 13.29 5.34
#